data_AF-A0A179DSH2-F1
#
_entry.id   AF-A0A179DSH2-F1
#
_cell.length_a   1.000
_cell.length_b   1.000
_cell.length_c   1.000
_cell.angle_alpha   90.00
_cell.angle_beta   90.00
_cell.angle_gamma   90.00
#
_symmetry.space_group_name_H-M   'P 1'
#
loop_
_entity.id
_entity.type
_entity.pdbx_description
1 polymer ?
#
loop_
_entity_poly.entity_id
_entity_poly.type
_entity_poly.pdbx_seq_one_letter_code
_entity_poly.pdbx_strand_id
1 'polypeptide(L)'
;MNFFKKIFSTNRMTSQEKKIKSVLTDESFDKRYKELDSDNPIFEDSNKMINDYFQVNNISQKFNGSTNHPVNIDQVLNEGFYDFCKSLDMEDKQIGMTLSICFSNYFTENFDFQLYSDNEPESSLRFLTLKYNKDGVVMSLYPFEYTLKVLNKESTYENLYLKIQNQLNQLPNKDETLKEMLSDIKNKK
;
A
#
# COMPACT_ATOMS: atom_id res chain seq x y z
N MET A 1 -12.04 -14.24 -12.00
CA MET A 1 -12.41 -14.29 -10.56
C MET A 1 -12.04 -15.59 -9.81
N ASN A 2 -11.53 -16.66 -10.45
CA ASN A 2 -11.17 -17.91 -9.75
C ASN A 2 -9.78 -17.92 -9.10
N PHE A 3 -8.85 -17.08 -9.56
CA PHE A 3 -7.49 -16.99 -8.99
C PHE A 3 -7.51 -16.45 -7.54
N PHE A 4 -8.22 -15.35 -7.30
CA PHE A 4 -8.25 -14.68 -6.00
C PHE A 4 -8.92 -15.53 -4.90
N LYS A 5 -10.00 -16.26 -5.22
CA LYS A 5 -10.65 -17.19 -4.27
C LYS A 5 -9.71 -18.28 -3.74
N LYS A 6 -8.70 -18.68 -4.51
CA LYS A 6 -7.74 -19.72 -4.13
C LYS A 6 -6.70 -19.22 -3.13
N ILE A 7 -6.42 -17.91 -3.05
CA ILE A 7 -5.39 -17.37 -2.17
C ILE A 7 -5.87 -17.23 -0.72
N PHE A 8 -7.18 -17.06 -0.51
CA PHE A 8 -7.77 -16.84 0.83
C PHE A 8 -8.24 -18.12 1.54
N SER A 9 -8.03 -19.32 0.99
CA SER A 9 -8.51 -20.57 1.61
C SER A 9 -7.66 -21.07 2.79
N THR A 10 -6.55 -20.40 3.11
CA THR A 10 -5.62 -20.83 4.17
C THR A 10 -5.16 -19.63 4.98
N ASN A 11 -5.80 -19.38 6.12
CA ASN A 11 -5.16 -19.09 7.42
C ASN A 11 -6.19 -18.57 8.43
N ARG A 12 -6.48 -19.39 9.46
CA ARG A 12 -7.11 -18.94 10.70
C ARG A 12 -5.99 -18.41 11.61
N MET A 13 -5.93 -17.11 11.86
CA MET A 13 -4.98 -16.53 12.81
C MET A 13 -5.50 -16.67 14.25
N THR A 14 -4.69 -17.29 15.09
CA THR A 14 -4.82 -17.27 16.56
C THR A 14 -4.18 -16.00 17.11
N SER A 15 -4.78 -15.42 18.15
CA SER A 15 -4.30 -14.23 18.85
C SER A 15 -2.99 -14.50 19.61
N GLN A 16 -1.91 -13.81 19.26
CA GLN A 16 -0.63 -13.83 19.99
C GLN A 16 -0.47 -12.58 20.87
N GLU A 17 -0.11 -12.81 22.13
CA GLU A 17 0.26 -11.79 23.13
C GLU A 17 1.47 -10.95 22.67
N LYS A 18 1.44 -9.64 22.97
CA LYS A 18 2.52 -8.70 22.66
C LYS A 18 3.75 -8.92 23.55
N LYS A 19 4.61 -9.87 23.19
CA LYS A 19 6.03 -9.91 23.61
C LYS A 19 6.89 -9.21 22.56
N ILE A 20 7.87 -8.41 22.99
CA ILE A 20 8.89 -7.83 22.10
C ILE A 20 9.59 -9.00 21.39
N LYS A 21 9.36 -9.13 20.08
CA LYS A 21 9.69 -10.34 19.32
C LYS A 21 11.13 -10.35 18.81
N SER A 22 11.74 -9.19 18.61
CA SER A 22 13.15 -9.01 18.21
C SER A 22 13.54 -7.53 18.24
N VAL A 23 14.86 -7.26 18.26
CA VAL A 23 15.44 -5.96 17.91
C VAL A 23 15.87 -6.07 16.45
N LEU A 24 15.31 -5.24 15.57
CA LEU A 24 15.69 -5.16 14.17
C LEU A 24 16.91 -4.24 14.04
N THR A 25 18.02 -4.78 13.55
CA THR A 25 19.18 -3.97 13.11
C THR A 25 18.99 -3.54 11.67
N ASP A 26 19.68 -2.48 11.24
CA ASP A 26 19.69 -2.04 9.83
C ASP A 26 20.10 -3.19 8.90
N GLU A 27 21.09 -3.99 9.30
CA GLU A 27 21.51 -5.18 8.54
C GLU A 27 20.38 -6.22 8.37
N SER A 28 19.60 -6.47 9.44
CA SER A 28 18.45 -7.37 9.36
C SER A 28 17.31 -6.80 8.50
N PHE A 29 17.20 -5.47 8.46
CA PHE A 29 16.23 -4.77 7.63
C PHE A 29 16.63 -4.87 6.15
N ASP A 30 17.87 -4.53 5.81
CA ASP A 30 18.38 -4.51 4.44
C ASP A 30 18.42 -5.92 3.82
N LYS A 31 18.62 -6.96 4.63
CA LYS A 31 18.52 -8.34 4.17
C LYS A 31 17.10 -8.70 3.75
N ARG A 32 16.10 -8.23 4.51
CA ARG A 32 14.69 -8.54 4.29
C ARG A 32 14.07 -7.66 3.22
N TYR A 33 14.35 -6.37 3.26
CA TYR A 33 13.70 -5.36 2.43
C TYR A 33 14.65 -4.82 1.39
N LYS A 34 14.22 -4.87 0.13
CA LYS A 34 14.89 -4.22 -0.98
C LYS A 34 14.03 -3.06 -1.45
N GLU A 35 14.52 -1.83 -1.34
CA GLU A 35 13.82 -0.65 -1.82
C GLU A 35 13.56 -0.76 -3.33
N LEU A 36 12.34 -0.47 -3.74
CA LEU A 36 12.02 -0.19 -5.12
C LEU A 36 12.12 1.32 -5.28
N ASP A 37 13.27 1.75 -5.81
CA ASP A 37 13.52 3.15 -6.15
C ASP A 37 12.40 3.72 -7.03
N SER A 38 12.03 4.97 -6.81
CA SER A 38 11.09 5.72 -7.65
C SER A 38 11.52 5.78 -9.11
N ASP A 39 12.83 5.70 -9.40
CA ASP A 39 13.35 5.65 -10.77
C ASP A 39 13.16 4.27 -11.44
N ASN A 40 12.62 3.29 -10.72
CA ASN A 40 12.30 1.99 -11.30
C ASN A 40 11.18 2.14 -12.35
N PRO A 41 11.41 1.70 -13.61
CA PRO A 41 10.44 1.84 -14.70
C PRO A 41 9.05 1.32 -14.38
N ILE A 42 8.94 0.37 -13.45
CA ILE A 42 7.66 -0.22 -13.05
C ILE A 42 6.67 0.81 -12.47
N PHE A 43 7.15 1.89 -11.85
CA PHE A 43 6.29 2.97 -11.36
C PHE A 43 5.67 3.77 -12.50
N GLU A 44 6.51 4.21 -13.45
CA GLU A 44 6.07 4.95 -14.64
C GLU A 44 5.14 4.09 -15.50
N ASP A 45 5.53 2.84 -15.78
CA ASP A 45 4.73 1.90 -16.57
C ASP A 45 3.36 1.63 -15.93
N SER A 46 3.31 1.52 -14.60
CA SER A 46 2.04 1.28 -13.89
C SER A 46 1.11 2.49 -13.95
N ASN A 47 1.64 3.70 -13.75
CA ASN A 47 0.87 4.93 -13.91
C ASN A 47 0.40 5.12 -15.35
N LYS A 48 1.30 4.86 -16.31
CA LYS A 48 1.03 4.99 -17.73
C LYS A 48 -0.09 4.05 -18.16
N MET A 49 -0.13 2.81 -17.68
CA MET A 49 -1.22 1.88 -17.99
C MET A 49 -2.60 2.42 -17.59
N ILE A 50 -2.72 3.05 -16.42
CA ILE A 50 -3.96 3.71 -15.97
C ILE A 50 -4.28 4.93 -16.84
N ASN A 51 -3.25 5.72 -17.17
CA ASN A 51 -3.42 6.90 -18.01
C ASN A 51 -3.86 6.55 -19.44
N ASP A 52 -3.24 5.54 -20.04
CA ASP A 52 -3.56 5.05 -21.38
C ASP A 52 -5.00 4.54 -21.43
N TYR A 53 -5.48 3.89 -20.36
CA TYR A 53 -6.88 3.49 -20.27
C TYR A 53 -7.84 4.69 -20.32
N PHE A 54 -7.58 5.76 -19.56
CA PHE A 54 -8.37 6.99 -19.65
C PHE A 54 -8.38 7.56 -21.06
N GLN A 55 -7.21 7.63 -21.71
CA GLN A 55 -7.05 8.20 -23.05
C GLN A 55 -7.78 7.38 -24.13
N VAL A 56 -7.54 6.07 -24.17
CA VAL A 56 -8.11 5.17 -25.18
C VAL A 56 -9.63 5.15 -25.13
N ASN A 57 -10.21 5.25 -23.92
CA ASN A 57 -11.66 5.20 -23.73
C ASN A 57 -12.30 6.59 -23.67
N ASN A 58 -11.54 7.67 -23.85
CA ASN A 58 -12.00 9.06 -23.74
C ASN A 58 -12.73 9.36 -22.42
N ILE A 59 -12.24 8.77 -21.32
CA ILE A 59 -12.80 8.94 -19.98
C ILE A 59 -12.13 10.14 -19.33
N SER A 60 -12.94 11.07 -18.82
CA SER A 60 -12.43 12.18 -18.00
C SER A 60 -12.17 11.71 -16.58
N GLN A 61 -11.01 12.10 -16.02
CA GLN A 61 -10.66 11.78 -14.64
C GLN A 61 -11.64 12.45 -13.67
N LYS A 62 -12.11 11.69 -12.68
CA LYS A 62 -13.02 12.18 -11.64
C LYS A 62 -12.31 13.12 -10.66
N PHE A 63 -11.03 12.86 -10.39
CA PHE A 63 -10.15 13.74 -9.63
C PHE A 63 -9.17 14.46 -10.56
N ASN A 64 -9.23 15.80 -10.55
CA ASN A 64 -8.33 16.66 -11.31
C ASN A 64 -7.00 16.80 -10.56
N GLY A 65 -6.07 15.88 -10.82
CA GLY A 65 -4.75 15.88 -10.21
C GLY A 65 -3.89 14.75 -10.80
N SER A 66 -3.17 14.02 -9.96
CA SER A 66 -2.36 12.90 -10.44
C SER A 66 -3.24 11.71 -10.86
N THR A 67 -2.85 11.03 -11.95
CA THR A 67 -3.59 9.86 -12.48
C THR A 67 -3.67 8.72 -11.47
N ASN A 68 -2.66 8.57 -10.62
CA ASN A 68 -2.59 7.58 -9.55
C ASN A 68 -3.40 7.94 -8.29
N HIS A 69 -4.15 9.05 -8.29
CA HIS A 69 -5.01 9.39 -7.17
C HIS A 69 -5.99 8.24 -6.88
N PRO A 70 -6.22 7.83 -5.62
CA PRO A 70 -7.06 6.68 -5.27
C PRO A 70 -8.45 6.68 -5.91
N VAL A 71 -9.08 7.86 -6.00
CA VAL A 71 -10.39 8.04 -6.68
C VAL A 71 -10.33 7.72 -8.17
N ASN A 72 -9.23 8.09 -8.86
CA ASN A 72 -9.05 7.80 -10.28
C ASN A 72 -8.77 6.30 -10.50
N ILE A 73 -8.02 5.66 -9.59
CA ILE A 73 -7.80 4.19 -9.65
C ILE A 73 -9.13 3.43 -9.45
N ASP A 74 -9.95 3.86 -8.48
CA ASP A 74 -11.29 3.29 -8.30
C ASP A 74 -12.19 3.53 -9.52
N GLN A 75 -12.09 4.71 -10.15
CA GLN A 75 -12.85 5.04 -11.36
C GLN A 75 -12.54 4.05 -12.48
N VAL A 76 -11.26 3.87 -12.85
CA VAL A 76 -10.92 2.98 -13.97
C VAL A 76 -11.35 1.53 -13.70
N LEU A 77 -11.26 1.08 -12.44
CA LEU A 77 -11.75 -0.25 -12.07
C LEU A 77 -13.25 -0.41 -12.28
N ASN A 78 -14.03 0.60 -11.91
CA ASN A 78 -15.49 0.59 -12.09
C ASN A 78 -15.89 0.72 -13.57
N GLU A 79 -15.04 1.31 -14.40
CA GLU A 79 -15.30 1.52 -15.84
C GLU A 79 -14.81 0.37 -16.73
N GLY A 80 -14.13 -0.63 -16.15
CA GLY A 80 -13.77 -1.86 -16.87
C GLY A 80 -12.27 -2.02 -17.18
N PHE A 81 -11.40 -1.31 -16.47
CA PHE A 81 -9.94 -1.44 -16.61
C PHE A 81 -9.44 -2.89 -16.51
N TYR A 82 -10.04 -3.69 -15.63
CA TYR A 82 -9.67 -5.10 -15.50
C TYR A 82 -9.83 -5.85 -16.83
N ASP A 83 -10.99 -5.71 -17.46
CA ASP A 83 -11.29 -6.39 -18.73
C ASP A 83 -10.45 -5.83 -19.87
N PHE A 84 -10.17 -4.53 -19.85
CA PHE A 84 -9.20 -3.91 -20.76
C PHE A 84 -7.82 -4.56 -20.65
N CYS A 85 -7.26 -4.70 -19.44
CA CYS A 85 -5.98 -5.39 -19.24
C CYS A 85 -6.05 -6.86 -19.68
N LYS A 86 -7.17 -7.56 -19.44
CA LYS A 86 -7.36 -8.93 -19.94
C LYS A 86 -7.31 -9.00 -21.47
N SER A 87 -7.82 -7.98 -22.17
CA SER A 87 -7.77 -7.92 -23.64
C SER A 87 -6.35 -7.70 -24.20
N LEU A 88 -5.42 -7.23 -23.35
CA LEU A 88 -4.00 -7.10 -23.65
C LEU A 88 -3.18 -8.31 -23.16
N ASP A 89 -3.84 -9.45 -22.93
CA ASP A 89 -3.25 -10.69 -22.43
C ASP A 89 -2.52 -10.59 -21.07
N MET A 90 -2.87 -9.59 -20.25
CA MET A 90 -2.31 -9.47 -18.90
C MET A 90 -2.86 -10.54 -17.96
N GLU A 91 -1.99 -11.15 -17.18
CA GLU A 91 -2.35 -12.06 -16.10
C GLU A 91 -2.94 -11.33 -14.90
N ASP A 92 -3.81 -11.99 -14.15
CA ASP A 92 -4.46 -11.44 -12.94
C ASP A 92 -3.43 -10.89 -11.93
N LYS A 93 -2.27 -11.55 -11.83
CA LYS A 93 -1.16 -11.11 -10.97
C LYS A 93 -0.52 -9.82 -11.48
N GLN A 94 -0.32 -9.68 -12.79
CA GLN A 94 0.25 -8.47 -13.40
C GLN A 94 -0.68 -7.28 -13.23
N ILE A 95 -1.99 -7.49 -13.41
CA ILE A 95 -3.03 -6.47 -13.18
C ILE A 95 -3.00 -6.02 -11.71
N GLY A 96 -3.02 -7.00 -10.78
CA GLY A 96 -2.91 -6.71 -9.35
C GLY A 96 -1.64 -5.94 -9.00
N MET A 97 -0.50 -6.29 -9.59
CA MET A 97 0.77 -5.62 -9.35
C MET A 97 0.78 -4.18 -9.91
N THR A 98 0.24 -3.97 -11.11
CA THR A 98 0.07 -2.66 -11.74
C THR A 98 -0.72 -1.72 -10.84
N LEU A 99 -1.89 -2.18 -10.37
CA LEU A 99 -2.74 -1.40 -9.47
C LEU A 99 -2.09 -1.15 -8.11
N SER A 100 -1.40 -2.16 -7.56
CA SER A 100 -0.68 -2.04 -6.29
C SER A 100 0.41 -0.98 -6.36
N ILE A 101 1.19 -0.97 -7.44
CA ILE A 101 2.30 -0.03 -7.64
C ILE A 101 1.76 1.36 -7.94
N CYS A 102 0.74 1.49 -8.78
CA CYS A 102 0.07 2.78 -9.04
C CYS A 102 -0.46 3.40 -7.73
N PHE A 103 -1.20 2.63 -6.93
CA PHE A 103 -1.66 3.10 -5.62
C PHE A 103 -0.49 3.42 -4.68
N SER A 104 0.58 2.63 -4.72
CA SER A 104 1.76 2.90 -3.90
C SER A 104 2.47 4.18 -4.30
N ASN A 105 2.51 4.46 -5.60
CA ASN A 105 3.18 5.64 -6.12
C ASN A 105 2.51 6.93 -5.62
N TYR A 106 1.19 6.92 -5.46
CA TYR A 106 0.49 8.04 -4.84
C TYR A 106 0.98 8.28 -3.39
N PHE A 107 1.26 7.21 -2.63
CA PHE A 107 1.81 7.36 -1.29
C PHE A 107 3.25 7.83 -1.28
N THR A 108 4.10 7.38 -2.19
CA THR A 108 5.50 7.83 -2.24
C THR A 108 5.61 9.28 -2.72
N GLU A 109 4.71 9.74 -3.59
CA GLU A 109 4.71 11.11 -4.12
C GLU A 109 4.09 12.14 -3.16
N ASN A 110 3.08 11.74 -2.38
CA ASN A 110 2.28 12.67 -1.55
C ASN A 110 2.52 12.50 -0.05
N PHE A 111 3.18 11.42 0.35
CA PHE A 111 3.48 11.10 1.74
C PHE A 111 4.93 10.59 1.81
N ASP A 112 5.58 10.70 2.97
CA ASP A 112 6.98 10.26 3.15
C ASP A 112 7.09 8.72 3.26
N PHE A 113 6.45 8.00 2.34
CA PHE A 113 6.53 6.55 2.24
C PHE A 113 7.59 6.13 1.22
N GLN A 114 8.14 4.95 1.45
CA GLN A 114 9.05 4.25 0.55
C GLN A 114 8.53 2.83 0.29
N LEU A 115 8.62 2.36 -0.96
CA LEU A 115 8.16 1.03 -1.35
C LEU A 115 9.31 0.03 -1.30
N TYR A 116 9.06 -1.14 -0.74
CA TYR A 116 10.02 -2.22 -0.61
C TYR A 116 9.46 -3.54 -1.13
N SER A 117 10.33 -4.35 -1.71
CA SER A 117 10.14 -5.79 -1.87
C SER A 117 10.52 -6.46 -0.55
N ASP A 118 9.64 -7.31 -0.01
CA ASP A 118 9.89 -8.12 1.18
C ASP A 118 10.31 -9.53 0.76
N ASN A 119 11.56 -9.90 1.07
CA ASN A 119 12.13 -11.21 0.79
C ASN A 119 11.70 -12.29 1.79
N GLU A 120 11.18 -11.88 2.96
CA GLU A 120 10.71 -12.78 4.02
C GLU A 120 9.28 -12.40 4.46
N PRO A 121 8.30 -12.39 3.54
CA PRO A 121 6.97 -11.90 3.85
C PRO A 121 6.20 -12.91 4.70
N GLU A 122 5.41 -12.41 5.66
CA GLU A 122 4.58 -13.26 6.54
C GLU A 122 3.48 -14.01 5.76
N SER A 123 3.12 -13.51 4.59
CA SER A 123 2.21 -14.17 3.64
C SER A 123 2.63 -13.86 2.21
N SER A 124 2.23 -14.70 1.26
CA SER A 124 2.51 -14.49 -0.17
C SER A 124 1.90 -13.22 -0.76
N LEU A 125 1.04 -12.52 -0.01
CA LEU A 125 0.40 -11.27 -0.41
C LEU A 125 1.17 -10.02 0.03
N ARG A 126 2.17 -10.17 0.90
CA ARG A 126 2.92 -9.07 1.52
C ARG A 126 4.32 -8.88 0.94
N PHE A 127 4.56 -9.41 -0.26
CA PHE A 127 5.83 -9.25 -0.97
C PHE A 127 6.12 -7.80 -1.36
N LEU A 128 5.11 -6.93 -1.41
CA LEU A 128 5.26 -5.48 -1.52
C LEU A 128 4.84 -4.82 -0.20
N THR A 129 5.71 -3.98 0.33
CA THR A 129 5.48 -3.25 1.59
C THR A 129 5.81 -1.78 1.41
N LEU A 130 4.83 -0.92 1.67
CA LEU A 130 5.05 0.53 1.81
C LEU A 130 5.42 0.83 3.26
N LYS A 131 6.53 1.49 3.50
CA LYS A 131 6.98 1.88 4.84
C LYS A 131 7.03 3.40 4.96
N TYR A 132 6.46 3.90 6.03
CA TYR A 132 6.59 5.28 6.46
C TYR A 132 7.44 5.30 7.72
N ASN A 133 8.43 6.17 7.73
CA ASN A 133 9.31 6.37 8.88
C ASN A 133 9.58 7.86 9.06
N LYS A 134 8.89 8.48 10.02
CA LYS A 134 9.07 9.89 10.33
C LYS A 134 9.03 10.11 11.83
N ASP A 135 10.05 10.79 12.36
CA ASP A 135 10.17 11.17 13.77
C ASP A 135 10.01 10.02 14.77
N GLY A 136 10.41 8.80 14.37
CA GLY A 136 10.30 7.58 15.18
C GLY A 136 8.94 6.89 15.10
N VAL A 137 7.99 7.44 14.34
CA VAL A 137 6.75 6.76 13.99
C VAL A 137 6.97 5.91 12.76
N VAL A 138 6.71 4.61 12.90
CA VAL A 138 6.83 3.63 11.82
C VAL A 138 5.46 3.07 11.47
N MET A 139 5.09 3.14 10.20
CA MET A 139 3.90 2.50 9.65
C MET A 139 4.30 1.60 8.49
N SER A 140 3.64 0.45 8.36
CA SER A 140 3.82 -0.46 7.23
C SER A 140 2.46 -0.79 6.63
N LEU A 141 2.35 -0.64 5.31
CA LEU A 141 1.16 -0.92 4.52
C LEU A 141 1.50 -2.03 3.51
N TYR A 142 0.48 -2.77 3.08
CA TYR A 142 0.63 -3.93 2.19
C TYR A 142 -0.19 -3.72 0.90
N PRO A 143 0.34 -2.97 -0.08
CA PRO A 143 -0.41 -2.52 -1.25
C PRO A 143 -1.04 -3.65 -2.07
N PHE A 144 -0.36 -4.79 -2.19
CA PHE A 144 -0.90 -5.93 -2.92
C PHE A 144 -2.07 -6.58 -2.18
N GLU A 145 -1.96 -6.77 -0.87
CA GLU A 145 -3.07 -7.24 -0.04
C GLU A 145 -4.29 -6.30 -0.14
N TYR A 146 -4.06 -4.99 -0.15
CA TYR A 146 -5.09 -3.97 -0.32
C TYR A 146 -5.75 -4.02 -1.69
N THR A 147 -4.95 -4.13 -2.74
CA THR A 147 -5.44 -4.31 -4.12
C THR A 147 -6.37 -5.50 -4.23
N LEU A 148 -6.03 -6.62 -3.58
CA LEU A 148 -6.90 -7.80 -3.59
C LEU A 148 -8.24 -7.55 -2.90
N LYS A 149 -8.27 -6.80 -1.79
CA LYS A 149 -9.53 -6.40 -1.14
C LYS A 149 -10.39 -5.56 -2.07
N VAL A 150 -9.78 -4.65 -2.83
CA VAL A 150 -10.49 -3.83 -3.83
C VAL A 150 -11.02 -4.70 -4.97
N LEU A 151 -10.19 -5.57 -5.56
CA LEU A 151 -10.61 -6.47 -6.65
C LEU A 151 -11.70 -7.46 -6.21
N ASN A 152 -11.73 -7.84 -4.93
CA ASN A 152 -12.79 -8.66 -4.34
C ASN A 152 -14.05 -7.88 -3.91
N LYS A 153 -14.09 -6.57 -4.15
CA LYS A 153 -15.19 -5.67 -3.75
C LYS A 153 -15.41 -5.59 -2.24
N GLU A 154 -14.36 -5.83 -1.45
CA GLU A 154 -14.37 -5.69 0.01
C GLU A 154 -14.04 -4.26 0.46
N SER A 155 -13.40 -3.48 -0.41
CA SER A 155 -13.06 -2.07 -0.16
C SER A 155 -12.88 -1.31 -1.47
N THR A 156 -12.52 -0.03 -1.37
CA THR A 156 -12.10 0.82 -2.49
C THR A 156 -10.76 1.48 -2.12
N TYR A 157 -9.97 1.88 -3.11
CA TYR A 157 -8.72 2.59 -2.85
C TYR A 157 -8.95 3.90 -2.11
N GLU A 158 -10.00 4.64 -2.45
CA GLU A 158 -10.42 5.85 -1.74
C GLU A 158 -10.69 5.58 -0.26
N ASN A 159 -11.43 4.52 0.08
CA ASN A 159 -11.70 4.16 1.47
C ASN A 159 -10.44 3.77 2.23
N LEU A 160 -9.52 3.06 1.60
CA LEU A 160 -8.23 2.69 2.19
C LEU A 160 -7.36 3.93 2.40
N TYR A 161 -7.29 4.80 1.40
CA TYR A 161 -6.60 6.08 1.46
C TYR A 161 -7.11 6.95 2.60
N LEU A 162 -8.43 7.16 2.71
CA LEU A 162 -9.02 7.97 3.77
C LEU A 162 -8.69 7.41 5.16
N LYS A 163 -8.70 6.08 5.33
CA LYS A 163 -8.28 5.45 6.60
C LYS A 163 -6.83 5.72 6.93
N ILE A 164 -5.92 5.55 5.95
CA ILE A 164 -4.50 5.78 6.13
C ILE A 164 -4.23 7.25 6.43
N GLN A 165 -4.82 8.16 5.66
CA GLN A 165 -4.71 9.61 5.86
C GLN A 165 -5.17 10.02 7.26
N ASN A 166 -6.30 9.48 7.73
CA ASN A 166 -6.81 9.79 9.06
C ASN A 166 -5.86 9.26 10.15
N GLN A 167 -5.24 8.09 9.96
CA GLN A 167 -4.21 7.57 10.86
C GLN A 167 -2.96 8.44 10.87
N LEU A 168 -2.50 8.89 9.70
CA LEU A 168 -1.35 9.80 9.56
C LEU A 168 -1.59 11.13 10.28
N ASN A 169 -2.79 11.69 10.17
CA ASN A 169 -3.17 12.94 10.84
C ASN A 169 -3.28 12.81 12.37
N GLN A 170 -3.42 11.58 12.88
CA GLN A 170 -3.51 11.28 14.31
C GLN A 170 -2.18 10.82 14.90
N LEU A 171 -1.09 10.81 14.11
CA LEU A 171 0.21 10.40 14.62
C LEU A 171 0.69 11.39 15.68
N PRO A 172 1.11 10.89 16.86
CA PRO A 172 1.58 11.76 17.92
C PRO A 172 2.90 12.41 17.49
N ASN A 173 3.07 13.69 17.82
CA ASN A 173 4.36 14.34 17.64
C ASN A 173 5.37 13.71 18.62
N LYS A 174 6.62 13.51 18.18
CA LYS A 174 7.71 13.01 19.02
C LYS A 174 7.88 13.83 20.31
N ASP A 175 7.75 15.14 20.23
CA ASP A 175 7.88 16.03 21.39
C ASP A 175 6.70 15.90 22.36
N GLU A 176 5.50 15.68 21.85
CA GLU A 176 4.30 15.39 22.66
C GLU A 176 4.42 14.03 23.33
N THR A 177 4.83 13.00 22.58
CA THR A 177 5.07 11.65 23.09
C THR A 177 6.12 11.64 24.20
N LEU A 178 7.24 12.35 24.00
CA LEU A 178 8.30 12.44 25.01
C LEU A 178 7.81 13.17 26.26
N LYS A 179 7.04 14.25 26.11
CA LYS A 179 6.43 14.98 27.24
C LYS A 179 5.45 14.11 28.02
N GLU A 180 4.58 13.36 27.34
CA GLU A 180 3.65 12.42 27.98
C GLU A 180 4.41 11.35 28.78
N MET A 181 5.39 10.68 28.16
CA MET A 181 6.21 9.67 28.85
C MET A 181 6.94 10.25 30.07
N LEU A 182 7.51 11.47 29.96
CA LEU A 182 8.18 12.14 31.07
C LEU A 182 7.20 12.57 32.17
N SER A 183 5.97 12.95 31.83
CA SER A 183 4.93 13.28 32.79
C SER A 183 4.42 12.06 33.55
N ASP A 184 4.25 10.92 32.88
CA ASP A 184 3.87 9.64 33.50
C ASP A 184 4.92 9.13 34.47
N ILE A 185 6.21 9.33 34.16
CA ILE A 185 7.31 8.99 35.08
C ILE A 185 7.30 9.89 36.33
N LYS A 186 6.94 11.17 36.18
CA LYS A 186 6.84 12.11 37.31
C LYS A 186 5.63 11.83 38.20
N ASN A 187 4.50 11.43 37.63
CA ASN A 187 3.27 11.16 38.37
C ASN A 187 3.25 9.78 39.08
N LYS A 188 4.23 8.91 38.79
CA LYS A 188 4.44 7.61 39.47
C LYS A 188 5.45 7.66 40.62
N LYS A 189 6.01 8.84 40.94
CA LYS A 189 6.83 9.10 42.12
C LYS A 189 6.02 9.82 43.18
#